data_AF-A0A232LU01-F1
#
_entry.id   AF-A0A232LU01-F1
#
_cell.length_a   1.000
_cell.length_b   1.000
_cell.length_c   1.000
_cell.angle_alpha   90.00
_cell.angle_beta   90.00
_cell.angle_gamma   90.00
#
_symmetry.space_group_name_H-M   'P 1'
#
loop_
_entity.id
_entity.type
_entity.pdbx_description
1 polymer ?
#
loop_
_entity_poly.entity_id
_entity_poly.type
_entity_poly.pdbx_seq_one_letter_code
_entity_poly.pdbx_strand_id
1 'polypeptide(L)'
;MAGRSSANQIRGPRSALTDFLASNNISAAQIQIDFQRRQRQAAERERRDSANEDGEVEAIPEESSEQKKRKRREAAVVAKIKRSKEFAHRKARSGEPDGDDLETALEAMYQKSQPLPGQLENCELCSKRFTVTPYTKTGPDGDLLCTKCSKELANEEKKSKTAKRGPRSGRRQNQSNLLDGHAQRGALSLVEMCTKGSLGPAPLLVNERLLLTPLQKVADSINDVEEFGDLPKPLLLRLSQILSKRRALTPRTLRLFLRPDLDSIDVYDCAKLDSDDFETIFAFMPSLVHVNLRFAGQMKDKVMQYMMDRNSSIKHLQLDAANLVSDACWRQLFQTLGPRLESLKLSNLDYSLDDETVKVMATHCTNLRRLKLKECWKPGDDSLCAIADLSNLDHLSLEFIQETKGDNIVHVIEQIGPTLQTLSLQSFHAAEDRLLDVIHRQCRRLSKLRFTGNAVCTDKAYTDLFTHWSNPPLVFVDLSSTRDVDNSHPDGPADPIGLASDGFIALMKHSGSKVRTLNISSCRHISHSAFETVFGSETVYPQLKDLDISFQSTVDDYLVNCIFKSCPALKRLTAFACFKARDVHVPVGVALLR
;
A
#
# COMPACT_ATOMS: atom_id res chain seq x y z
N MET A 1 -21.18 -34.54 38.49
CA MET A 1 -20.65 -35.86 38.08
C MET A 1 -20.45 -35.81 36.57
N ALA A 2 -19.32 -36.12 35.95
CA ALA A 2 -18.07 -36.72 36.36
C ALA A 2 -16.91 -36.06 35.58
N GLY A 3 -15.76 -35.90 36.24
CA GLY A 3 -14.56 -35.31 35.64
C GLY A 3 -13.86 -36.25 34.66
N ARG A 4 -13.14 -35.65 33.69
CA ARG A 4 -12.00 -36.29 33.05
C ARG A 4 -10.73 -35.60 33.54
N SER A 5 -10.15 -36.20 34.57
CA SER A 5 -8.79 -35.95 35.04
C SER A 5 -7.79 -36.19 33.91
N SER A 6 -7.01 -35.16 33.54
CA SER A 6 -5.77 -35.33 32.81
C SER A 6 -4.75 -35.99 33.74
N ALA A 7 -4.71 -37.32 33.71
CA ALA A 7 -3.69 -38.08 34.41
C ALA A 7 -2.33 -37.81 33.74
N ASN A 8 -1.47 -37.07 34.44
CA ASN A 8 -0.03 -36.99 34.17
C ASN A 8 0.58 -38.40 34.27
N GLN A 9 0.67 -39.12 33.16
CA GLN A 9 1.46 -40.36 33.04
C GLN A 9 2.80 -40.07 32.38
N ILE A 10 3.66 -39.31 33.06
CA ILE A 10 5.10 -39.34 32.76
C ILE A 10 5.77 -40.07 33.92
N ARG A 11 5.90 -41.40 33.78
CA ARG A 11 6.79 -42.22 34.62
C ARG A 11 7.63 -43.11 33.71
N GLY A 12 8.91 -42.76 33.58
CA GLY A 12 9.90 -43.44 32.74
C GLY A 12 10.86 -42.43 32.11
N PRO A 13 11.96 -42.87 31.48
CA PRO A 13 13.03 -41.98 30.97
C PRO A 13 12.62 -41.17 29.72
N ARG A 14 11.33 -41.08 29.39
CA ARG A 14 10.81 -40.35 28.23
C ARG A 14 10.38 -38.95 28.68
N SER A 15 10.88 -37.93 27.99
CA SER A 15 10.58 -36.53 28.32
C SER A 15 9.23 -36.10 27.73
N ALA A 16 8.60 -35.08 28.30
CA ALA A 16 7.36 -34.48 27.80
C ALA A 16 7.43 -34.06 26.30
N LEU A 17 8.64 -33.73 25.83
CA LEU A 17 8.89 -33.42 24.42
C LEU A 17 8.76 -34.65 23.52
N THR A 18 9.09 -35.83 24.05
CA THR A 18 9.04 -37.08 23.26
C THR A 18 7.60 -37.53 23.04
N ASP A 19 6.74 -37.35 24.04
CA ASP A 19 5.30 -37.63 23.91
C ASP A 19 4.57 -36.61 23.02
N PHE A 20 4.93 -35.32 23.09
CA PHE A 20 4.39 -34.30 22.21
C PHE A 20 4.73 -34.55 20.72
N LEU A 21 5.96 -34.99 20.43
CA LEU A 21 6.37 -35.31 19.07
C LEU A 21 5.66 -36.56 18.54
N ALA A 22 5.46 -37.57 19.40
CA ALA A 22 4.70 -38.77 19.06
C ALA A 22 3.21 -38.47 18.81
N SER A 23 2.57 -37.61 19.63
CA SER A 23 1.16 -37.24 19.45
C SER A 23 0.88 -36.44 18.18
N ASN A 24 1.92 -35.84 17.59
CA ASN A 24 1.84 -35.11 16.33
C ASN A 24 2.36 -35.92 15.12
N ASN A 25 2.56 -37.24 15.27
CA ASN A 25 3.12 -38.13 14.23
C ASN A 25 4.52 -37.72 13.71
N ILE A 26 5.33 -37.06 14.55
CA ILE A 26 6.68 -36.61 14.19
C ILE A 26 7.69 -37.57 14.81
N SER A 27 8.27 -38.44 14.00
CA SER A 27 9.33 -39.36 14.44
C SER A 27 10.72 -38.74 14.23
N ALA A 28 11.50 -38.64 15.31
CA ALA A 28 12.89 -38.16 15.26
C ALA A 28 13.79 -39.05 14.37
N ALA A 29 13.50 -40.36 14.32
CA ALA A 29 14.19 -41.28 13.43
C ALA A 29 13.90 -40.97 11.95
N GLN A 30 12.65 -40.58 11.63
CA GLN A 30 12.26 -40.21 10.27
C GLN A 30 12.98 -38.93 9.81
N ILE A 31 13.08 -37.94 10.69
CA ILE A 31 13.80 -36.67 10.41
C ILE A 31 15.28 -36.94 10.09
N GLN A 32 15.91 -37.85 10.84
CA GLN A 32 17.32 -38.20 10.62
C GLN A 32 17.53 -38.96 9.31
N ILE A 33 16.61 -39.86 8.94
CA ILE A 33 16.61 -40.56 7.65
C ILE A 33 16.44 -39.59 6.49
N ASP A 34 15.50 -38.64 6.59
CA ASP A 34 15.25 -37.65 5.54
C ASP A 34 16.41 -36.65 5.40
N PHE A 35 17.09 -36.33 6.50
CA PHE A 35 18.30 -35.52 6.47
C PHE A 35 19.46 -36.24 5.76
N GLN A 36 19.69 -37.52 6.07
CA GLN A 36 20.71 -38.33 5.40
C GLN A 36 20.39 -38.55 3.91
N ARG A 37 19.11 -38.70 3.56
CA ARG A 37 18.67 -38.80 2.16
C ARG A 37 18.99 -37.53 1.37
N ARG A 38 18.71 -36.36 1.96
CA ARG A 38 19.05 -35.04 1.37
C ARG A 38 20.55 -34.86 1.20
N GLN A 39 21.37 -35.31 2.15
CA GLN A 39 22.83 -35.27 2.02
C GLN A 39 23.35 -36.18 0.89
N ARG A 40 22.80 -37.38 0.73
CA ARG A 40 23.20 -38.28 -0.38
C ARG A 40 22.81 -37.72 -1.75
N GLN A 41 21.61 -37.15 -1.87
CA GLN A 41 21.16 -36.50 -3.11
C GLN A 41 21.99 -35.26 -3.46
N ALA A 42 22.44 -34.50 -2.46
CA ALA A 42 23.36 -33.37 -2.67
C ALA A 42 24.74 -33.86 -3.13
N ALA A 43 25.28 -34.91 -2.52
CA ALA A 43 26.56 -35.49 -2.94
C ALA A 43 26.51 -36.14 -4.33
N GLU A 44 25.37 -36.72 -4.73
CA GLU A 44 25.16 -37.25 -6.09
C GLU A 44 25.01 -36.13 -7.13
N ARG A 45 24.41 -34.99 -6.77
CA ARG A 45 24.40 -33.79 -7.62
C ARG A 45 25.79 -33.19 -7.77
N GLU A 46 26.53 -33.03 -6.68
CA GLU A 46 27.92 -32.56 -6.73
C GLU A 46 28.80 -33.50 -7.58
N ARG A 47 28.61 -34.83 -7.51
CA ARG A 47 29.34 -35.77 -8.38
C ARG A 47 28.95 -35.69 -9.85
N ARG A 48 27.69 -35.36 -10.16
CA ARG A 48 27.23 -35.13 -11.54
C ARG A 48 27.75 -33.82 -12.11
N ASP A 49 27.81 -32.79 -11.28
CA ASP A 49 28.35 -31.48 -11.68
C ASP A 49 29.89 -31.55 -11.82
N SER A 50 30.58 -32.35 -10.99
CA SER A 50 32.03 -32.57 -11.09
C SER A 50 32.46 -33.41 -12.31
N ALA A 51 31.56 -34.15 -12.95
CA ALA A 51 31.88 -35.00 -14.11
C ALA A 51 31.74 -34.26 -15.46
N ASN A 52 31.31 -32.98 -15.43
CA ASN A 52 31.13 -32.14 -16.61
C ASN A 52 32.23 -31.06 -16.78
N GLU A 53 33.22 -31.03 -15.88
CA GLU A 53 34.35 -30.08 -15.92
C GLU A 53 35.71 -30.81 -15.89
N ASP A 54 35.89 -31.81 -16.75
CA ASP A 54 37.24 -32.35 -17.03
C ASP A 54 37.92 -31.50 -18.10
N GLY A 55 38.68 -30.51 -17.65
CA GLY A 55 39.60 -29.71 -18.45
C GLY A 55 40.82 -29.28 -17.63
N GLU A 56 41.88 -30.07 -17.74
CA GLU A 56 43.29 -29.79 -17.38
C GLU A 56 43.66 -29.60 -15.90
N VAL A 57 44.46 -30.53 -15.35
CA VAL A 57 45.17 -30.36 -14.08
C VAL A 57 46.66 -30.65 -14.27
N GLU A 58 47.49 -29.61 -14.13
CA GLU A 58 48.93 -29.70 -13.88
C GLU A 58 49.21 -30.12 -12.42
N ALA A 59 50.29 -30.88 -12.21
CA ALA A 59 50.67 -31.50 -10.94
C ALA A 59 51.65 -30.66 -10.11
N ILE A 60 51.40 -30.46 -8.80
CA ILE A 60 52.40 -30.07 -7.78
C ILE A 60 52.02 -30.63 -6.37
N PRO A 61 52.92 -30.72 -5.34
CA PRO A 61 53.21 -31.95 -4.60
C PRO A 61 52.68 -31.99 -3.15
N GLU A 62 52.62 -33.18 -2.56
CA GLU A 62 52.05 -33.43 -1.21
C GLU A 62 52.93 -32.92 -0.04
N GLU A 63 52.40 -32.01 0.81
CA GLU A 63 52.95 -31.64 2.12
C GLU A 63 52.58 -32.62 3.25
N SER A 64 53.49 -32.81 4.23
CA SER A 64 53.40 -33.80 5.32
C SER A 64 52.33 -33.50 6.39
N SER A 65 51.90 -34.55 7.12
CA SER A 65 50.77 -34.51 8.07
C SER A 65 50.98 -33.59 9.28
N GLU A 66 52.23 -33.31 9.67
CA GLU A 66 52.54 -32.41 10.78
C GLU A 66 52.40 -30.93 10.40
N GLN A 67 52.77 -30.55 9.17
CA GLN A 67 52.56 -29.19 8.64
C GLN A 67 51.06 -28.86 8.56
N LYS A 68 50.22 -29.82 8.16
CA LYS A 68 48.75 -29.68 8.14
C LYS A 68 48.16 -29.45 9.54
N LYS A 69 48.72 -30.07 10.59
CA LYS A 69 48.28 -29.89 11.98
C LYS A 69 48.65 -28.51 12.53
N ARG A 70 49.83 -27.98 12.21
CA ARG A 70 50.28 -26.65 12.64
C ARG A 70 49.49 -25.53 11.94
N LYS A 71 49.33 -25.61 10.61
CA LYS A 71 48.50 -24.68 9.83
C LYS A 71 47.05 -24.62 10.34
N ARG A 72 46.46 -25.77 10.72
CA ARG A 72 45.10 -25.81 11.32
C ARG A 72 45.01 -25.11 12.69
N ARG A 73 46.05 -25.19 13.52
CA ARG A 73 46.06 -24.51 14.83
C ARG A 73 46.20 -23.00 14.66
N GLU A 74 47.10 -22.55 13.80
CA GLU A 74 47.29 -21.12 13.50
C GLU A 74 46.00 -20.52 12.90
N ALA A 75 45.36 -21.21 11.94
CA ALA A 75 44.08 -20.79 11.37
C ALA A 75 42.94 -20.69 12.40
N ALA A 76 42.91 -21.60 13.39
CA ALA A 76 41.91 -21.57 14.45
C ALA A 76 42.08 -20.37 15.40
N VAL A 77 43.32 -19.97 15.71
CA VAL A 77 43.58 -18.81 16.55
C VAL A 77 43.29 -17.51 15.80
N VAL A 78 43.66 -17.41 14.52
CA VAL A 78 43.31 -16.27 13.66
C VAL A 78 41.78 -16.12 13.55
N ALA A 79 41.04 -17.22 13.36
CA ALA A 79 39.58 -17.19 13.32
C ALA A 79 38.94 -16.70 14.62
N LYS A 80 39.58 -16.97 15.77
CA LYS A 80 39.12 -16.47 17.07
C LYS A 80 39.36 -14.97 17.22
N ILE A 81 40.50 -14.46 16.74
CA ILE A 81 40.83 -13.03 16.74
C ILE A 81 39.88 -12.25 15.82
N LYS A 82 39.59 -12.77 14.62
CA LYS A 82 38.61 -12.17 13.69
C LYS A 82 37.20 -12.02 14.26
N ARG A 83 36.83 -12.86 15.23
CA ARG A 83 35.51 -12.81 15.90
C ARG A 83 35.47 -11.84 17.08
N SER A 84 36.60 -11.23 17.46
CA SER A 84 36.64 -10.24 18.54
C SER A 84 36.11 -8.89 18.08
N LYS A 85 35.44 -8.16 18.99
CA LYS A 85 34.96 -6.79 18.72
C LYS A 85 36.10 -5.82 18.41
N GLU A 86 37.29 -6.11 18.92
CA GLU A 86 38.48 -5.29 18.77
C GLU A 86 39.06 -5.37 17.34
N PHE A 87 39.08 -6.56 16.74
CA PHE A 87 39.43 -6.74 15.32
C PHE A 87 38.45 -6.02 14.38
N ALA A 88 37.14 -6.13 14.65
CA ALA A 88 36.11 -5.44 13.88
C ALA A 88 36.26 -3.91 13.94
N HIS A 89 36.65 -3.37 15.09
CA HIS A 89 36.84 -1.94 15.26
C HIS A 89 38.13 -1.42 14.61
N ARG A 90 39.20 -2.22 14.55
CA ARG A 90 40.44 -1.89 13.81
C ARG A 90 40.22 -1.94 12.31
N LYS A 91 39.56 -2.97 11.78
CA LYS A 91 39.20 -3.07 10.34
C LYS A 91 38.33 -1.91 9.87
N ALA A 92 37.42 -1.43 10.73
CA ALA A 92 36.59 -0.26 10.42
C ALA A 92 37.37 1.07 10.38
N ARG A 93 38.55 1.16 11.00
CA ARG A 93 39.41 2.36 11.00
C ARG A 93 40.41 2.38 9.84
N SER A 94 40.85 1.22 9.34
CA SER A 94 41.85 1.15 8.26
C SER A 94 41.29 1.44 6.87
N GLY A 95 39.97 1.44 6.67
CA GLY A 95 39.33 2.05 5.50
C GLY A 95 39.47 1.31 4.16
N GLU A 96 40.11 0.14 4.11
CA GLU A 96 40.28 -0.65 2.87
C GLU A 96 39.42 -1.94 2.88
N PRO A 97 38.65 -2.24 1.82
CA PRO A 97 37.74 -3.39 1.81
C PRO A 97 38.42 -4.77 1.68
N ASP A 98 39.64 -4.84 1.14
CA ASP A 98 40.31 -6.09 0.72
C ASP A 98 41.79 -6.21 1.16
N GLY A 99 42.14 -5.76 2.37
CA GLY A 99 43.48 -6.01 2.94
C GLY A 99 43.65 -7.42 3.51
N ASP A 100 44.86 -8.00 3.39
CA ASP A 100 45.19 -9.35 3.87
C ASP A 100 45.01 -9.51 5.39
N ASP A 101 43.88 -10.10 5.79
CA ASP A 101 43.45 -10.28 7.18
C ASP A 101 44.45 -11.07 8.08
N LEU A 102 45.49 -11.70 7.50
CA LEU A 102 46.47 -12.52 8.22
C LEU A 102 47.54 -11.64 8.91
N GLU A 103 47.98 -10.57 8.26
CA GLU A 103 49.00 -9.64 8.76
C GLU A 103 48.50 -8.89 10.01
N THR A 104 47.28 -8.34 9.92
CA THR A 104 46.64 -7.60 11.02
C THR A 104 46.36 -8.50 12.24
N ALA A 105 46.11 -9.79 12.01
CA ALA A 105 45.90 -10.76 13.10
C ALA A 105 47.21 -11.14 13.80
N LEU A 106 48.34 -11.12 13.09
CA LEU A 106 49.66 -11.42 13.63
C LEU A 106 50.21 -10.25 14.45
N GLU A 107 50.00 -9.01 14.03
CA GLU A 107 50.34 -7.81 14.82
C GLU A 107 49.59 -7.74 16.16
N ALA A 108 48.33 -8.19 16.19
CA ALA A 108 47.53 -8.24 17.41
C ALA A 108 48.06 -9.28 18.43
N MET A 109 48.81 -10.30 18.00
CA MET A 109 49.40 -11.31 18.90
C MET A 109 50.65 -10.81 19.63
N TYR A 110 51.35 -9.81 19.09
CA TYR A 110 52.65 -9.35 19.61
C TYR A 110 52.59 -8.08 20.48
N GLN A 111 51.41 -7.54 20.79
CA GLN A 111 51.28 -6.40 21.69
C GLN A 111 51.38 -6.83 23.16
N LYS A 112 52.33 -6.20 23.89
CA LYS A 112 52.68 -6.46 25.30
C LYS A 112 51.44 -6.53 26.20
N SER A 113 51.35 -7.57 27.03
CA SER A 113 50.31 -7.76 28.03
C SER A 113 50.23 -6.56 28.99
N GLN A 114 49.07 -5.91 29.07
CA GLN A 114 48.85 -4.77 29.96
C GLN A 114 48.94 -5.17 31.45
N PRO A 115 49.42 -4.28 32.33
CA PRO A 115 49.57 -4.53 33.76
C PRO A 115 48.23 -4.85 34.44
N LEU A 116 48.25 -5.82 35.36
CA LEU A 116 47.06 -6.31 36.05
C LEU A 116 46.50 -5.24 37.01
N PRO A 117 45.16 -5.22 37.25
CA PRO A 117 44.56 -4.30 38.21
C PRO A 117 45.20 -4.40 39.60
N GLY A 118 45.63 -3.26 40.15
CA GLY A 118 46.36 -3.14 41.42
C GLY A 118 47.83 -2.73 41.27
N GLN A 119 48.41 -2.81 40.07
CA GLN A 119 49.78 -2.34 39.79
C GLN A 119 49.82 -0.81 39.60
N LEU A 120 51.00 -0.20 39.79
CA LEU A 120 51.20 1.25 39.62
C LEU A 120 51.84 1.53 38.26
N GLU A 121 51.16 2.30 37.42
CA GLU A 121 51.63 2.73 36.09
C GLU A 121 51.68 4.26 35.99
N ASN A 122 52.38 4.81 35.00
CA ASN A 122 52.41 6.24 34.74
C ASN A 122 51.40 6.63 33.66
N CYS A 123 50.69 7.73 33.88
CA CYS A 123 49.71 8.25 32.93
C CYS A 123 50.37 8.74 31.64
N GLU A 124 49.89 8.31 30.47
CA GLU A 124 50.42 8.74 29.16
C GLU A 124 50.50 10.28 29.02
N LEU A 125 49.43 10.99 29.41
CA LEU A 125 49.32 12.44 29.16
C LEU A 125 50.00 13.35 30.19
N CYS A 126 50.11 12.90 31.44
CA CYS A 126 50.62 13.75 32.53
C CYS A 126 51.76 13.09 33.32
N SER A 127 52.16 11.89 32.92
CA SER A 127 53.21 11.06 33.52
C SER A 127 53.03 10.79 35.02
N LYS A 128 51.87 11.11 35.60
CA LYS A 128 51.58 10.88 37.01
C LYS A 128 51.42 9.39 37.27
N ARG A 129 52.15 8.88 38.26
CA ARG A 129 52.01 7.50 38.74
C ARG A 129 50.66 7.28 39.42
N PHE A 130 49.93 6.26 39.00
CA PHE A 130 48.59 5.95 39.50
C PHE A 130 48.35 4.44 39.52
N THR A 131 47.41 3.99 40.35
CA THR A 131 47.06 2.57 40.43
C THR A 131 46.13 2.20 39.28
N VAL A 132 46.51 1.18 38.52
CA VAL A 132 45.69 0.60 37.46
C VAL A 132 44.48 -0.08 38.10
N THR A 133 43.29 0.32 37.67
CA THR A 133 42.02 -0.26 38.09
C THR A 133 41.35 -0.91 36.87
N PRO A 134 40.33 -1.77 37.06
CA PRO A 134 39.58 -2.35 35.93
C PRO A 134 38.91 -1.32 35.01
N TYR A 135 38.83 -0.04 35.44
CA TYR A 135 38.20 1.06 34.73
C TYR A 135 39.21 2.05 34.12
N THR A 136 40.51 1.76 34.22
CA THR A 136 41.57 2.56 33.60
C THR A 136 41.42 2.49 32.07
N LYS A 137 41.44 3.65 31.41
CA LYS A 137 41.33 3.76 29.94
C LYS A 137 42.70 3.89 29.30
N THR A 138 42.82 3.53 28.03
CA THR A 138 44.01 3.80 27.21
C THR A 138 43.92 5.15 26.52
N GLY A 139 45.08 5.79 26.34
CA GLY A 139 45.24 7.04 25.61
C GLY A 139 45.44 6.83 24.11
N PRO A 140 45.63 7.93 23.36
CA PRO A 140 45.77 7.92 21.91
C PRO A 140 46.89 7.00 21.39
N ASP A 141 48.02 6.93 22.10
CA ASP A 141 49.20 6.15 21.68
C ASP A 141 49.22 4.72 22.28
N GLY A 142 48.23 4.39 23.11
CA GLY A 142 47.97 3.03 23.60
C GLY A 142 48.41 2.75 25.05
N ASP A 143 48.97 3.74 25.75
CA ASP A 143 49.36 3.64 27.16
C ASP A 143 48.20 4.01 28.11
N LEU A 144 48.33 3.71 29.40
CA LEU A 144 47.24 3.85 30.35
C LEU A 144 47.08 5.30 30.86
N LEU A 145 45.84 5.73 31.04
CA LEU A 145 45.50 7.07 31.52
C LEU A 145 44.98 7.07 32.96
N CYS A 146 45.44 8.03 33.76
CA CYS A 146 44.85 8.26 35.07
C CYS A 146 43.38 8.72 34.95
N THR A 147 42.66 8.63 36.05
CA THR A 147 41.22 8.94 36.12
C THR A 147 40.87 10.39 35.75
N LYS A 148 41.78 11.36 35.97
CA LYS A 148 41.57 12.76 35.60
C LYS A 148 41.67 12.95 34.08
N CYS A 149 42.79 12.54 33.48
CA CYS A 149 43.00 12.66 32.04
C CYS A 149 41.98 11.85 31.22
N SER A 150 41.53 10.70 31.74
CA SER A 150 40.46 9.90 31.14
C SER A 150 39.10 10.63 31.09
N LYS A 151 38.82 11.49 32.08
CA LYS A 151 37.58 12.29 32.11
C LYS A 151 37.67 13.52 31.22
N GLU A 152 38.84 14.14 31.14
CA GLU A 152 39.08 15.30 30.28
C GLU A 152 38.95 14.92 28.80
N LEU A 153 39.60 13.84 28.36
CA LEU A 153 39.44 13.30 27.00
C LEU A 153 37.98 12.95 26.66
N ALA A 154 37.25 12.35 27.61
CA ALA A 154 35.84 12.01 27.40
C ALA A 154 34.93 13.25 27.27
N ASN A 155 35.31 14.36 27.90
CA ASN A 155 34.60 15.63 27.77
C ASN A 155 34.91 16.34 26.45
N GLU A 156 36.14 16.22 25.94
CA GLU A 156 36.50 16.75 24.62
C GLU A 156 35.83 15.98 23.48
N GLU A 157 35.79 14.64 23.54
CA GLU A 157 35.05 13.81 22.56
C GLU A 157 33.53 14.07 22.54
N LYS A 158 32.96 14.57 23.63
CA LYS A 158 31.54 14.93 23.68
C LYS A 158 31.26 16.27 22.99
N LYS A 159 32.25 17.17 22.92
CA LYS A 159 32.12 18.47 22.24
C LYS A 159 32.27 18.36 20.72
N SER A 160 32.93 17.31 20.21
CA SER A 160 33.23 17.14 18.77
C SER A 160 32.24 16.26 17.99
N LYS A 161 31.20 15.70 18.61
CA LYS A 161 30.20 14.86 17.90
C LYS A 161 29.05 15.69 17.36
N THR A 162 29.02 15.89 16.04
CA THR A 162 27.82 16.31 15.30
C THR A 162 26.69 15.29 15.45
N ALA A 163 25.46 15.77 15.56
CA ALA A 163 24.27 14.98 15.87
C ALA A 163 24.08 13.80 14.89
N LYS A 164 24.07 12.57 15.41
CA LYS A 164 23.68 11.39 14.63
C LYS A 164 22.20 11.48 14.27
N ARG A 165 21.88 11.27 12.99
CA ARG A 165 20.51 11.18 12.45
C ARG A 165 19.68 10.19 13.28
N GLY A 166 18.48 10.62 13.69
CA GLY A 166 17.52 9.82 14.46
C GLY A 166 17.07 8.53 13.74
N PRO A 167 16.32 7.67 14.44
CA PRO A 167 15.98 6.33 13.97
C PRO A 167 15.15 6.35 12.67
N ARG A 168 15.30 5.29 11.86
CA ARG A 168 14.62 5.02 10.57
C ARG A 168 13.08 5.20 10.57
N SER A 169 12.40 5.33 11.71
CA SER A 169 10.93 5.44 11.78
C SER A 169 10.40 6.76 11.23
N GLY A 170 11.12 7.88 11.38
CA GLY A 170 10.70 9.18 10.87
C GLY A 170 10.58 9.22 9.34
N ARG A 171 11.42 8.46 8.62
CA ARG A 171 11.35 8.36 7.15
C ARG A 171 10.09 7.63 6.70
N ARG A 172 9.71 6.55 7.37
CA ARG A 172 8.47 5.80 7.09
C ARG A 172 7.24 6.64 7.38
N GLN A 173 7.25 7.38 8.50
CA GLN A 173 6.16 8.28 8.87
C GLN A 173 5.98 9.41 7.84
N ASN A 174 7.09 10.04 7.42
CA ASN A 174 7.04 11.11 6.44
C ASN A 174 6.56 10.59 5.07
N GLN A 175 6.95 9.39 4.67
CA GLN A 175 6.48 8.78 3.42
C GLN A 175 5.00 8.38 3.50
N SER A 176 4.52 7.89 4.65
CA SER A 176 3.09 7.64 4.89
C SER A 176 2.29 8.93 4.82
N ASN A 177 2.74 9.98 5.50
CA ASN A 177 2.10 11.29 5.46
C ASN A 177 2.03 11.84 4.02
N LEU A 178 3.10 11.66 3.24
CA LEU A 178 3.13 12.06 1.84
C LEU A 178 2.14 11.27 0.99
N LEU A 179 2.05 9.93 1.17
CA LEU A 179 1.05 9.07 0.50
C LEU A 179 -0.39 9.48 0.85
N ASP A 180 -0.65 9.86 2.10
CA ASP A 180 -1.93 10.41 2.53
C ASP A 180 -2.20 11.84 1.99
N GLY A 181 -1.23 12.47 1.31
CA GLY A 181 -1.35 13.82 0.71
C GLY A 181 -1.00 14.96 1.65
N HIS A 182 -0.34 14.68 2.77
CA HIS A 182 0.10 15.67 3.75
C HIS A 182 1.48 16.24 3.37
N ALA A 183 1.49 17.25 2.49
CA ALA A 183 2.71 17.98 2.11
C ALA A 183 2.81 19.41 2.69
N GLN A 184 1.79 19.88 3.44
CA GLN A 184 1.84 21.19 4.09
C GLN A 184 2.85 21.20 5.24
N ARG A 185 3.87 22.07 5.15
CA ARG A 185 4.65 22.55 6.30
C ARG A 185 4.00 23.83 6.80
N GLY A 186 3.29 23.78 7.92
CA GLY A 186 2.61 24.93 8.53
C GLY A 186 1.74 24.54 9.72
N ALA A 187 1.35 25.52 10.55
CA ALA A 187 0.43 25.29 11.66
C ALA A 187 -0.96 24.92 11.11
N LEU A 188 -1.49 23.82 11.61
CA LEU A 188 -2.83 23.35 11.30
C LEU A 188 -3.87 24.23 12.00
N SER A 189 -5.01 24.54 11.36
CA SER A 189 -6.14 25.15 12.08
C SER A 189 -6.63 24.23 13.20
N LEU A 190 -7.33 24.76 14.21
CA LEU A 190 -7.86 23.95 15.32
C LEU A 190 -8.75 22.78 14.85
N VAL A 191 -9.58 23.02 13.83
CA VAL A 191 -10.41 21.96 13.22
C VAL A 191 -9.56 20.96 12.46
N GLU A 192 -8.54 21.40 11.70
CA GLU A 192 -7.59 20.49 11.04
C GLU A 192 -6.72 19.72 12.03
N MET A 193 -6.36 20.32 13.17
CA MET A 193 -5.73 19.66 14.31
C MET A 193 -6.68 18.75 15.05
N CYS A 194 -7.98 18.79 14.84
CA CYS A 194 -8.90 17.79 15.35
C CYS A 194 -9.18 16.70 14.31
N THR A 195 -9.07 17.02 13.02
CA THR A 195 -9.58 16.18 11.91
C THR A 195 -8.50 15.55 11.02
N LYS A 196 -7.26 16.04 11.04
CA LYS A 196 -6.13 15.41 10.33
C LYS A 196 -5.68 14.16 11.10
N GLY A 197 -5.71 13.02 10.42
CA GLY A 197 -5.15 11.76 10.91
C GLY A 197 -3.77 11.58 10.30
N SER A 198 -2.71 12.02 10.99
CA SER A 198 -1.35 11.61 10.63
C SER A 198 -1.08 10.24 11.25
N LEU A 199 -0.88 9.24 10.40
CA LEU A 199 -0.73 7.83 10.73
C LEU A 199 0.73 7.45 10.94
N GLY A 200 1.15 7.27 12.18
CA GLY A 200 2.03 6.16 12.51
C GLY A 200 2.52 6.18 13.96
N PRO A 201 3.16 5.08 14.38
CA PRO A 201 3.52 4.88 15.78
C PRO A 201 4.59 5.90 16.17
N ALA A 202 4.24 6.73 17.16
CA ALA A 202 5.20 7.61 17.80
C ALA A 202 6.39 6.77 18.32
N PRO A 203 7.65 7.10 17.97
CA PRO A 203 8.76 6.51 18.68
C PRO A 203 8.73 7.02 20.11
N LEU A 204 8.82 6.10 21.08
CA LEU A 204 9.19 6.38 22.46
C LEU A 204 10.54 7.10 22.47
N LEU A 205 10.53 8.43 22.40
CA LEU A 205 11.60 9.29 22.84
C LEU A 205 11.00 10.47 23.61
N VAL A 206 11.60 10.65 24.77
CA VAL A 206 11.14 11.46 25.90
C VAL A 206 11.18 12.95 25.51
N ASN A 207 10.11 13.67 25.85
CA ASN A 207 10.00 15.14 25.87
C ASN A 207 9.80 15.93 24.56
N GLU A 208 8.80 15.57 23.75
CA GLU A 208 8.18 16.56 22.83
C GLU A 208 6.65 16.40 22.73
N ARG A 209 5.91 17.27 23.44
CA ARG A 209 4.45 17.42 23.37
C ARG A 209 4.07 18.21 22.11
N LEU A 210 4.02 17.57 20.94
CA LEU A 210 3.39 18.17 19.75
C LEU A 210 2.24 17.31 19.21
N LEU A 211 1.02 17.72 19.61
CA LEU A 211 -0.23 17.74 18.85
C LEU A 211 -0.67 16.45 18.12
N LEU A 212 -0.97 15.40 18.88
CA LEU A 212 -1.96 14.39 18.47
C LEU A 212 -3.34 15.05 18.37
N THR A 213 -4.03 14.86 17.25
CA THR A 213 -5.37 15.41 17.03
C THR A 213 -6.38 14.79 18.00
N PRO A 214 -7.37 15.54 18.54
CA PRO A 214 -8.39 14.96 19.42
C PRO A 214 -9.06 13.69 18.90
N LEU A 215 -9.41 13.61 17.61
CA LEU A 215 -9.98 12.39 17.03
C LEU A 215 -8.96 11.24 16.96
N GLN A 216 -7.68 11.54 16.75
CA GLN A 216 -6.62 10.53 16.75
C GLN A 216 -6.46 9.93 18.16
N LYS A 217 -6.48 10.77 19.20
CA LYS A 217 -6.45 10.31 20.61
C LYS A 217 -7.68 9.48 20.97
N VAL A 218 -8.88 9.92 20.56
CA VAL A 218 -10.11 9.14 20.73
C VAL A 218 -9.99 7.77 20.08
N ALA A 219 -9.40 7.69 18.90
CA ALA A 219 -9.14 6.41 18.25
C ALA A 219 -7.99 5.59 18.87
N ASP A 220 -6.99 6.22 19.50
CA ASP A 220 -5.91 5.53 20.24
C ASP A 220 -6.43 4.91 21.55
N SER A 221 -7.36 5.60 22.20
CA SER A 221 -8.01 5.19 23.46
C SER A 221 -9.45 4.74 23.23
N ILE A 222 -9.80 4.20 22.06
CA ILE A 222 -11.19 3.89 21.71
C ILE A 222 -11.84 2.86 22.66
N ASN A 223 -11.01 2.01 23.28
CA ASN A 223 -11.45 1.04 24.28
C ASN A 223 -11.80 1.68 25.64
N ASP A 224 -11.45 2.94 25.87
CA ASP A 224 -11.76 3.70 27.07
C ASP A 224 -12.95 4.66 26.84
N VAL A 225 -13.46 4.73 25.61
CA VAL A 225 -14.61 5.57 25.23
C VAL A 225 -15.90 4.79 25.43
N GLU A 226 -16.79 5.31 26.27
CA GLU A 226 -18.12 4.74 26.51
C GLU A 226 -19.17 5.30 25.55
N GLU A 227 -19.09 6.59 25.23
CA GLU A 227 -20.01 7.28 24.33
C GLU A 227 -19.32 8.46 23.63
N PHE A 228 -19.79 8.81 22.43
CA PHE A 228 -19.34 9.98 21.69
C PHE A 228 -20.09 11.28 22.03
N GLY A 229 -21.22 11.23 22.75
CA GLY A 229 -22.11 12.37 22.98
C GLY A 229 -22.64 12.95 21.68
N ASP A 230 -23.03 14.23 21.60
CA ASP A 230 -23.60 14.83 20.38
C ASP A 230 -22.54 15.22 19.34
N LEU A 231 -22.03 14.24 18.59
CA LEU A 231 -21.12 14.48 17.47
C LEU A 231 -21.86 14.71 16.15
N PRO A 232 -21.56 15.80 15.42
CA PRO A 232 -22.08 16.02 14.07
C PRO A 232 -21.75 14.88 13.09
N LYS A 233 -22.67 14.59 12.16
CA LYS A 233 -22.53 13.56 11.11
C LYS A 233 -21.16 13.58 10.39
N PRO A 234 -20.59 14.74 9.97
CA PRO A 234 -19.29 14.75 9.29
C PRO A 234 -18.13 14.26 10.17
N LEU A 235 -18.19 14.49 11.48
CA LEU A 235 -17.16 14.03 12.42
C LEU A 235 -17.32 12.53 12.72
N LEU A 236 -18.55 12.04 12.85
CA LEU A 236 -18.83 10.60 12.98
C LEU A 236 -18.32 9.82 11.76
N LEU A 237 -18.60 10.33 10.55
CA LEU A 237 -18.09 9.76 9.31
C LEU A 237 -16.56 9.67 9.32
N ARG A 238 -15.90 10.74 9.79
CA ARG A 238 -14.43 10.79 9.84
C ARG A 238 -13.86 9.83 10.89
N LEU A 239 -14.49 9.72 12.06
CA LEU A 239 -14.11 8.74 13.08
C LEU A 239 -14.23 7.32 12.56
N SER A 240 -15.34 6.99 11.89
CA SER A 240 -15.52 5.70 11.24
C SER A 240 -14.38 5.40 10.27
N GLN A 241 -14.01 6.35 9.39
CA GLN A 241 -12.86 6.20 8.49
C GLN A 241 -11.54 5.96 9.23
N ILE A 242 -11.28 6.69 10.32
CA ILE A 242 -10.04 6.55 11.11
C ILE A 242 -10.00 5.17 11.79
N LEU A 243 -11.09 4.75 12.45
CA LEU A 243 -11.16 3.46 13.12
C LEU A 243 -11.05 2.31 12.12
N SER A 244 -11.70 2.40 10.97
CA SER A 244 -11.57 1.42 9.89
C SER A 244 -10.14 1.33 9.35
N LYS A 245 -9.47 2.46 9.10
CA LYS A 245 -8.05 2.46 8.69
C LYS A 245 -7.13 1.78 9.70
N ARG A 246 -7.45 1.85 10.99
CA ARG A 246 -6.71 1.18 12.07
C ARG A 246 -7.20 -0.22 12.38
N ARG A 247 -8.21 -0.71 11.65
CA ARG A 247 -8.89 -1.98 11.90
C ARG A 247 -9.38 -2.09 13.35
N ALA A 248 -9.82 -0.97 13.92
CA ALA A 248 -10.27 -0.82 15.30
C ALA A 248 -11.80 -0.90 15.42
N LEU A 249 -12.51 -1.10 14.32
CA LEU A 249 -13.96 -1.30 14.35
C LEU A 249 -14.30 -2.73 14.75
N THR A 250 -15.01 -2.88 15.87
CA THR A 250 -15.41 -4.12 16.54
C THR A 250 -16.87 -4.02 16.99
N PRO A 251 -17.52 -5.12 17.41
CA PRO A 251 -18.87 -5.09 17.98
C PRO A 251 -19.05 -4.03 19.07
N ARG A 252 -18.04 -3.85 19.93
CA ARG A 252 -18.05 -2.84 20.99
C ARG A 252 -18.03 -1.42 20.42
N THR A 253 -17.07 -1.11 19.55
CA THR A 253 -16.91 0.25 19.02
C THR A 253 -18.02 0.62 18.04
N LEU A 254 -18.66 -0.37 17.39
CA LEU A 254 -19.83 -0.16 16.54
C LEU A 254 -20.95 0.54 17.31
N ARG A 255 -21.18 0.15 18.58
CA ARG A 255 -22.22 0.74 19.43
C ARG A 255 -22.10 2.26 19.58
N LEU A 256 -20.88 2.80 19.50
CA LEU A 256 -20.63 4.25 19.57
C LEU A 256 -21.21 5.01 18.37
N PHE A 257 -21.47 4.32 17.26
CA PHE A 257 -22.03 4.89 16.03
C PHE A 257 -23.55 4.71 15.91
N LEU A 258 -24.16 3.85 16.74
CA LEU A 258 -25.59 3.54 16.65
C LEU A 258 -26.40 4.64 17.31
N ARG A 259 -27.25 5.30 16.53
CA ARG A 259 -28.08 6.42 17.00
C ARG A 259 -29.48 6.35 16.38
N PRO A 260 -30.56 6.25 17.18
CA PRO A 260 -31.92 6.13 16.65
C PRO A 260 -32.40 7.34 15.85
N ASP A 261 -31.85 8.53 16.12
CA ASP A 261 -32.19 9.80 15.46
C ASP A 261 -31.48 10.01 14.12
N LEU A 262 -30.47 9.19 13.79
CA LEU A 262 -29.75 9.27 12.52
C LEU A 262 -30.36 8.37 11.45
N ASP A 263 -30.35 8.89 10.22
CA ASP A 263 -30.83 8.23 9.00
C ASP A 263 -29.69 7.59 8.17
N SER A 264 -28.45 7.64 8.67
CA SER A 264 -27.26 7.21 7.95
C SER A 264 -26.30 6.44 8.85
N ILE A 265 -25.83 5.29 8.37
CA ILE A 265 -24.74 4.52 8.98
C ILE A 265 -23.63 4.29 7.97
N ASP A 266 -22.41 4.71 8.32
CA ASP A 266 -21.22 4.60 7.48
C ASP A 266 -20.11 3.86 8.23
N VAL A 267 -19.80 2.66 7.76
CA VAL A 267 -18.79 1.77 8.34
C VAL A 267 -17.90 1.24 7.22
N TYR A 268 -16.61 1.59 7.25
CA TYR A 268 -15.69 1.33 6.14
C TYR A 268 -14.85 0.05 6.27
N ASP A 269 -14.93 -0.66 7.40
CA ASP A 269 -14.26 -1.95 7.64
C ASP A 269 -15.09 -2.75 8.65
N CYS A 270 -16.00 -3.56 8.15
CA CYS A 270 -16.84 -4.47 8.92
C CYS A 270 -16.21 -5.85 9.11
N ALA A 271 -14.93 -6.07 8.79
CA ALA A 271 -14.32 -7.40 8.74
C ALA A 271 -14.28 -8.12 10.12
N LYS A 272 -14.51 -7.39 11.22
CA LYS A 272 -14.58 -7.92 12.59
C LYS A 272 -16.01 -7.97 13.16
N LEU A 273 -17.02 -7.68 12.35
CA LEU A 273 -18.43 -7.73 12.75
C LEU A 273 -19.05 -9.06 12.30
N ASP A 274 -19.97 -9.57 13.12
CA ASP A 274 -20.75 -10.77 12.84
C ASP A 274 -22.20 -10.43 12.47
N SER A 275 -23.00 -11.45 12.12
CA SER A 275 -24.39 -11.27 11.67
C SER A 275 -25.28 -10.56 12.71
N ASP A 276 -25.11 -10.86 14.00
CA ASP A 276 -25.87 -10.24 15.09
C ASP A 276 -25.55 -8.73 15.26
N ASP A 277 -24.33 -8.32 14.92
CA ASP A 277 -23.94 -6.90 14.95
C ASP A 277 -24.67 -6.11 13.87
N PHE A 278 -24.82 -6.69 12.68
CA PHE A 278 -25.61 -6.07 11.61
C PHE A 278 -27.10 -6.01 11.96
N GLU A 279 -27.67 -7.08 12.53
CA GLU A 279 -29.04 -7.06 13.04
C GLU A 279 -29.22 -5.97 14.10
N THR A 280 -28.22 -5.77 14.97
CA THR A 280 -28.20 -4.70 15.97
C THR A 280 -28.24 -3.31 15.32
N ILE A 281 -27.51 -3.07 14.21
CA ILE A 281 -27.59 -1.80 13.47
C ILE A 281 -29.04 -1.50 13.07
N PHE A 282 -29.68 -2.45 12.40
CA PHE A 282 -31.04 -2.30 11.87
C PHE A 282 -32.11 -2.26 12.97
N ALA A 283 -31.85 -2.90 14.12
CA ALA A 283 -32.73 -2.85 15.28
C ALA A 283 -32.70 -1.48 15.97
N PHE A 284 -31.52 -0.90 16.15
CA PHE A 284 -31.33 0.38 16.83
C PHE A 284 -31.59 1.60 15.94
N MET A 285 -31.47 1.45 14.61
CA MET A 285 -31.63 2.53 13.65
C MET A 285 -32.77 2.20 12.65
N PRO A 286 -34.05 2.29 13.05
CA PRO A 286 -35.19 1.87 12.21
C PRO A 286 -35.47 2.81 11.02
N SER A 287 -35.01 4.06 11.06
CA SER A 287 -35.29 5.09 10.06
C SER A 287 -34.14 5.32 9.06
N LEU A 288 -33.30 4.30 8.83
CA LEU A 288 -32.17 4.40 7.90
C LEU A 288 -32.64 4.68 6.46
N VAL A 289 -31.97 5.65 5.85
CA VAL A 289 -32.09 6.03 4.44
C VAL A 289 -30.78 5.72 3.69
N HIS A 290 -29.63 5.87 4.38
CA HIS A 290 -28.29 5.64 3.84
C HIS A 290 -27.57 4.55 4.63
N VAL A 291 -27.17 3.48 3.95
CA VAL A 291 -26.44 2.36 4.53
C VAL A 291 -25.16 2.14 3.74
N ASN A 292 -24.01 2.27 4.39
CA ASN A 292 -22.70 1.99 3.80
C ASN A 292 -21.93 1.07 4.74
N LEU A 293 -21.83 -0.20 4.39
CA LEU A 293 -21.13 -1.24 5.16
C LEU A 293 -20.12 -1.92 4.24
N ARG A 294 -18.82 -1.70 4.48
CA ARG A 294 -17.74 -2.25 3.65
C ARG A 294 -17.00 -3.40 4.31
N PHE A 295 -16.37 -4.27 3.53
CA PHE A 295 -15.82 -5.53 4.02
C PHE A 295 -16.85 -6.32 4.87
N ALA A 296 -18.11 -6.30 4.45
CA ALA A 296 -19.25 -6.87 5.15
C ALA A 296 -19.39 -8.38 4.88
N GLY A 297 -18.30 -9.13 5.06
CA GLY A 297 -18.24 -10.56 4.75
C GLY A 297 -19.19 -11.45 5.55
N GLN A 298 -19.67 -10.99 6.71
CA GLN A 298 -20.67 -11.69 7.54
C GLN A 298 -22.12 -11.25 7.28
N MET A 299 -22.36 -10.42 6.25
CA MET A 299 -23.70 -10.10 5.76
C MET A 299 -24.29 -11.34 5.08
N LYS A 300 -25.34 -11.92 5.68
CA LYS A 300 -26.03 -13.14 5.22
C LYS A 300 -27.49 -12.85 4.91
N ASP A 301 -28.16 -13.78 4.25
CA ASP A 301 -29.59 -13.68 3.89
C ASP A 301 -30.49 -13.29 5.07
N LYS A 302 -30.28 -13.89 6.25
CA LYS A 302 -31.07 -13.57 7.47
C LYS A 302 -30.97 -12.09 7.84
N VAL A 303 -29.78 -11.51 7.74
CA VAL A 303 -29.55 -10.09 8.06
C VAL A 303 -30.21 -9.20 7.01
N MET A 304 -30.10 -9.55 5.73
CA MET A 304 -30.72 -8.81 4.64
C MET A 304 -32.25 -8.85 4.73
N GLN A 305 -32.83 -10.01 5.08
CA GLN A 305 -34.26 -10.15 5.37
C GLN A 305 -34.69 -9.27 6.54
N TYR A 306 -33.93 -9.31 7.64
CA TYR A 306 -34.19 -8.45 8.79
C TYR A 306 -34.15 -6.95 8.43
N MET A 307 -33.16 -6.53 7.62
CA MET A 307 -33.07 -5.17 7.11
C MET A 307 -34.30 -4.79 6.27
N MET A 308 -34.75 -5.65 5.37
CA MET A 308 -35.95 -5.40 4.55
C MET A 308 -37.21 -5.23 5.40
N ASP A 309 -37.38 -6.06 6.43
CA ASP A 309 -38.55 -6.04 7.31
C ASP A 309 -38.60 -4.77 8.20
N ARG A 310 -37.43 -4.30 8.65
CA ARG A 310 -37.33 -3.19 9.63
C ARG A 310 -37.10 -1.83 8.98
N ASN A 311 -36.39 -1.77 7.87
CA ASN A 311 -35.89 -0.53 7.26
C ASN A 311 -36.41 -0.36 5.84
N SER A 312 -37.71 -0.13 5.71
CA SER A 312 -38.30 0.09 4.38
C SER A 312 -37.82 1.38 3.72
N SER A 313 -37.32 2.38 4.47
CA SER A 313 -36.97 3.72 3.98
C SER A 313 -35.63 3.84 3.24
N ILE A 314 -34.88 2.74 3.08
CA ILE A 314 -33.55 2.76 2.47
C ILE A 314 -33.62 3.22 1.02
N LYS A 315 -32.83 4.25 0.69
CA LYS A 315 -32.68 4.81 -0.66
C LYS A 315 -31.28 4.66 -1.23
N HIS A 316 -30.28 4.63 -0.35
CA HIS A 316 -28.87 4.54 -0.73
C HIS A 316 -28.23 3.36 -0.02
N LEU A 317 -27.98 2.29 -0.78
CA LEU A 317 -27.36 1.07 -0.28
C LEU A 317 -25.96 0.90 -0.87
N GLN A 318 -24.97 0.81 0.00
CA GLN A 318 -23.60 0.49 -0.34
C GLN A 318 -23.11 -0.70 0.48
N LEU A 319 -22.84 -1.81 -0.20
CA LEU A 319 -22.31 -3.03 0.39
C LEU A 319 -21.05 -3.46 -0.36
N ASP A 320 -20.07 -3.93 0.38
CA ASP A 320 -18.81 -4.40 -0.18
C ASP A 320 -18.40 -5.72 0.48
N ALA A 321 -17.93 -6.68 -0.32
CA ALA A 321 -17.60 -8.04 0.08
C ALA A 321 -18.76 -8.85 0.71
N ALA A 322 -20.02 -8.54 0.36
CA ALA A 322 -21.22 -9.23 0.87
C ALA A 322 -21.49 -10.58 0.16
N ASN A 323 -20.48 -11.45 0.10
CA ASN A 323 -20.49 -12.70 -0.67
C ASN A 323 -21.34 -13.83 -0.10
N LEU A 324 -21.80 -13.71 1.15
CA LEU A 324 -22.68 -14.70 1.79
C LEU A 324 -24.17 -14.39 1.58
N VAL A 325 -24.51 -13.33 0.83
CA VAL A 325 -25.87 -13.05 0.40
C VAL A 325 -26.14 -13.79 -0.90
N SER A 326 -27.18 -14.63 -0.91
CA SER A 326 -27.55 -15.42 -2.08
C SER A 326 -28.18 -14.55 -3.18
N ASP A 327 -28.06 -14.99 -4.43
CA ASP A 327 -28.73 -14.37 -5.58
C ASP A 327 -30.25 -14.30 -5.37
N ALA A 328 -30.84 -15.30 -4.70
CA ALA A 328 -32.26 -15.29 -4.34
C ALA A 328 -32.61 -14.15 -3.37
N CYS A 329 -31.78 -13.92 -2.35
CA CYS A 329 -31.99 -12.84 -1.39
C CYS A 329 -31.78 -11.45 -2.03
N TRP A 330 -30.80 -11.30 -2.92
CA TRP A 330 -30.64 -10.07 -3.70
C TRP A 330 -31.86 -9.75 -4.55
N ARG A 331 -32.40 -10.75 -5.26
CA ARG A 331 -33.63 -10.59 -6.04
C ARG A 331 -34.82 -10.15 -5.18
N GLN A 332 -34.99 -10.76 -3.99
CA GLN A 332 -36.00 -10.33 -3.03
C GLN A 332 -35.79 -8.87 -2.60
N LEU A 333 -34.55 -8.47 -2.31
CA LEU A 333 -34.23 -7.08 -1.97
C LEU A 333 -34.62 -6.10 -3.07
N PHE A 334 -34.29 -6.40 -4.32
CA PHE A 334 -34.66 -5.52 -5.43
C PHE A 334 -36.17 -5.48 -5.66
N GLN A 335 -36.89 -6.58 -5.44
CA GLN A 335 -38.35 -6.58 -5.50
C GLN A 335 -39.00 -5.75 -4.38
N THR A 336 -38.45 -5.83 -3.16
CA THR A 336 -39.02 -5.16 -1.97
C THR A 336 -38.63 -3.68 -1.88
N LEU A 337 -37.34 -3.37 -2.05
CA LEU A 337 -36.80 -2.01 -1.88
C LEU A 337 -36.57 -1.27 -3.20
N GLY A 338 -36.54 -1.98 -4.34
CA GLY A 338 -36.19 -1.43 -5.66
C GLY A 338 -36.92 -0.14 -6.04
N PRO A 339 -38.26 -0.04 -5.89
CA PRO A 339 -38.99 1.17 -6.25
C PRO A 339 -38.53 2.44 -5.52
N ARG A 340 -37.78 2.30 -4.41
CA ARG A 340 -37.31 3.40 -3.57
C ARG A 340 -35.82 3.67 -3.72
N LEU A 341 -35.06 2.71 -4.26
CA LEU A 341 -33.61 2.79 -4.37
C LEU A 341 -33.21 3.86 -5.39
N GLU A 342 -32.45 4.85 -4.92
CA GLU A 342 -31.90 5.93 -5.73
C GLU A 342 -30.39 5.74 -5.97
N SER A 343 -29.68 5.04 -5.08
CA SER A 343 -28.28 4.66 -5.26
C SER A 343 -28.00 3.24 -4.78
N LEU A 344 -27.36 2.45 -5.65
CA LEU A 344 -26.85 1.12 -5.34
C LEU A 344 -25.36 1.05 -5.66
N LYS A 345 -24.55 0.65 -4.68
CA LYS A 345 -23.11 0.50 -4.84
C LYS A 345 -22.68 -0.85 -4.26
N LEU A 346 -22.39 -1.79 -5.14
CA LEU A 346 -21.90 -3.11 -4.79
C LEU A 346 -20.44 -3.24 -5.25
N SER A 347 -19.60 -3.81 -4.40
CA SER A 347 -18.22 -4.11 -4.77
C SER A 347 -17.67 -5.40 -4.15
N ASN A 348 -16.65 -5.98 -4.79
CA ASN A 348 -15.98 -7.20 -4.36
C ASN A 348 -16.95 -8.38 -4.17
N LEU A 349 -17.77 -8.63 -5.20
CA LEU A 349 -18.73 -9.73 -5.20
C LEU A 349 -18.25 -10.85 -6.13
N ASP A 350 -17.74 -11.92 -5.52
CA ASP A 350 -17.09 -13.04 -6.18
C ASP A 350 -18.07 -14.19 -6.48
N TYR A 351 -19.05 -14.40 -5.59
CA TYR A 351 -19.94 -15.57 -5.64
C TYR A 351 -21.44 -15.24 -5.72
N SER A 352 -21.80 -13.96 -5.78
CA SER A 352 -23.18 -13.47 -5.84
C SER A 352 -23.33 -12.39 -6.92
N LEU A 353 -24.58 -11.97 -7.16
CA LEU A 353 -25.00 -11.02 -8.18
C LEU A 353 -24.84 -11.57 -9.60
N ASP A 354 -25.53 -12.67 -9.92
CA ASP A 354 -25.61 -13.20 -11.30
C ASP A 354 -26.38 -12.27 -12.28
N ASP A 355 -26.30 -12.56 -13.59
CA ASP A 355 -26.97 -11.79 -14.63
C ASP A 355 -28.49 -11.68 -14.42
N GLU A 356 -29.14 -12.78 -14.02
CA GLU A 356 -30.57 -12.77 -13.70
C GLU A 356 -30.90 -11.85 -12.52
N THR A 357 -30.01 -11.77 -11.53
CA THR A 357 -30.15 -10.85 -10.40
C THR A 357 -30.04 -9.40 -10.84
N VAL A 358 -29.09 -9.07 -11.73
CA VAL A 358 -28.96 -7.72 -12.30
C VAL A 358 -30.17 -7.37 -13.17
N LYS A 359 -30.74 -8.34 -13.89
CA LYS A 359 -31.98 -8.17 -14.65
C LYS A 359 -33.19 -7.87 -13.76
N VAL A 360 -33.33 -8.60 -12.65
CA VAL A 360 -34.36 -8.31 -11.63
C VAL A 360 -34.13 -6.93 -11.02
N MET A 361 -32.87 -6.57 -10.72
CA MET A 361 -32.52 -5.23 -10.25
C MET A 361 -32.98 -4.15 -11.24
N ALA A 362 -32.65 -4.28 -12.52
CA ALA A 362 -33.03 -3.32 -13.55
C ALA A 362 -34.55 -3.18 -13.69
N THR A 363 -35.27 -4.29 -13.57
CA THR A 363 -36.74 -4.33 -13.67
C THR A 363 -37.44 -3.60 -12.52
N HIS A 364 -36.94 -3.74 -11.29
CA HIS A 364 -37.61 -3.21 -10.10
C HIS A 364 -37.04 -1.88 -9.59
N CYS A 365 -35.76 -1.59 -9.86
CA CYS A 365 -35.07 -0.39 -9.38
C CYS A 365 -35.19 0.79 -10.37
N THR A 366 -36.42 1.15 -10.73
CA THR A 366 -36.69 2.14 -11.81
C THR A 366 -36.34 3.59 -11.45
N ASN A 367 -36.18 3.90 -10.16
CA ASN A 367 -35.78 5.22 -9.64
C ASN A 367 -34.27 5.36 -9.42
N LEU A 368 -33.47 4.39 -9.88
CA LEU A 368 -32.04 4.37 -9.66
C LEU A 368 -31.34 5.50 -10.45
N ARG A 369 -30.67 6.39 -9.73
CA ARG A 369 -29.85 7.48 -10.28
C ARG A 369 -28.36 7.15 -10.29
N ARG A 370 -27.93 6.27 -9.38
CA ARG A 370 -26.52 5.86 -9.26
C ARG A 370 -26.39 4.35 -9.15
N LEU A 371 -25.75 3.75 -10.14
CA LEU A 371 -25.36 2.35 -10.12
C LEU A 371 -23.83 2.25 -10.11
N LYS A 372 -23.30 1.49 -9.15
CA LYS A 372 -21.90 1.10 -9.12
C LYS A 372 -21.79 -0.39 -8.85
N LEU A 373 -21.24 -1.13 -9.80
CA LEU A 373 -20.88 -2.54 -9.68
C LEU A 373 -19.38 -2.64 -9.96
N LYS A 374 -18.58 -2.97 -8.94
CA LYS A 374 -17.13 -3.01 -9.07
C LYS A 374 -16.53 -4.31 -8.57
N GLU A 375 -15.59 -4.88 -9.32
CA GLU A 375 -14.95 -6.14 -8.96
C GLU A 375 -16.04 -7.21 -8.71
N CYS A 376 -17.03 -7.26 -9.60
CA CYS A 376 -18.12 -8.24 -9.57
C CYS A 376 -17.82 -9.34 -10.60
N TRP A 377 -17.87 -10.60 -10.17
CA TRP A 377 -17.40 -11.74 -10.98
C TRP A 377 -18.44 -12.35 -11.91
N LYS A 378 -19.71 -12.38 -11.48
CA LYS A 378 -20.79 -13.02 -12.23
C LYS A 378 -21.51 -12.14 -13.27
N PRO A 379 -21.65 -10.80 -13.10
CA PRO A 379 -22.27 -9.97 -14.13
C PRO A 379 -21.46 -9.96 -15.44
N GLY A 380 -22.16 -10.14 -16.56
CA GLY A 380 -21.59 -10.14 -17.91
C GLY A 380 -22.43 -9.38 -18.93
N ASP A 381 -22.52 -9.92 -20.14
CA ASP A 381 -23.21 -9.29 -21.27
C ASP A 381 -24.73 -9.11 -21.02
N ASP A 382 -25.39 -10.09 -20.41
CA ASP A 382 -26.82 -10.02 -20.10
C ASP A 382 -27.11 -8.94 -19.04
N SER A 383 -26.22 -8.79 -18.06
CA SER A 383 -26.24 -7.66 -17.12
C SER A 383 -26.11 -6.31 -17.82
N LEU A 384 -25.24 -6.18 -18.84
CA LEU A 384 -25.11 -4.94 -19.60
C LEU A 384 -26.41 -4.59 -20.33
N CYS A 385 -27.02 -5.58 -21.00
CA CYS A 385 -28.31 -5.41 -21.66
C CYS A 385 -29.38 -4.92 -20.67
N ALA A 386 -29.47 -5.53 -19.49
CA ALA A 386 -30.41 -5.09 -18.45
C ALA A 386 -30.13 -3.67 -17.92
N ILE A 387 -28.85 -3.28 -17.78
CA ILE A 387 -28.46 -1.94 -17.33
C ILE A 387 -28.85 -0.87 -18.37
N ALA A 388 -28.89 -1.21 -19.66
CA ALA A 388 -29.30 -0.29 -20.71
C ALA A 388 -30.75 0.22 -20.53
N ASP A 389 -31.62 -0.55 -19.87
CA ASP A 389 -33.01 -0.17 -19.60
C ASP A 389 -33.17 0.88 -18.48
N LEU A 390 -32.10 1.18 -17.73
CA LEU A 390 -32.11 2.12 -16.61
C LEU A 390 -32.00 3.58 -17.06
N SER A 391 -33.06 4.10 -17.68
CA SER A 391 -33.12 5.44 -18.29
C SER A 391 -32.87 6.63 -17.35
N ASN A 392 -33.04 6.46 -16.03
CA ASN A 392 -32.90 7.54 -15.04
C ASN A 392 -31.49 7.67 -14.43
N LEU A 393 -30.50 6.94 -14.95
CA LEU A 393 -29.14 6.95 -14.40
C LEU A 393 -28.40 8.27 -14.66
N ASP A 394 -28.00 8.94 -13.59
CA ASP A 394 -27.06 10.06 -13.61
C ASP A 394 -25.60 9.58 -13.50
N HIS A 395 -25.39 8.40 -12.89
CA HIS A 395 -24.07 7.92 -12.51
C HIS A 395 -23.91 6.42 -12.72
N LEU A 396 -23.03 6.04 -13.66
CA LEU A 396 -22.69 4.65 -13.91
C LEU A 396 -21.22 4.38 -13.57
N SER A 397 -20.95 3.27 -12.90
CA SER A 397 -19.59 2.78 -12.64
C SER A 397 -19.55 1.26 -12.70
N LEU A 398 -18.90 0.72 -13.72
CA LEU A 398 -18.80 -0.72 -13.97
C LEU A 398 -17.35 -1.18 -13.99
N GLU A 399 -17.13 -2.36 -13.44
CA GLU A 399 -15.89 -3.13 -13.47
C GLU A 399 -16.28 -4.59 -13.22
N PHE A 400 -16.49 -5.31 -14.31
CA PHE A 400 -16.80 -6.74 -14.31
C PHE A 400 -15.49 -7.52 -14.46
N ILE A 401 -15.39 -8.65 -13.77
CA ILE A 401 -14.24 -9.57 -13.94
C ILE A 401 -14.47 -10.48 -15.14
N GLN A 402 -15.73 -10.82 -15.44
CA GLN A 402 -16.08 -11.54 -16.65
C GLN A 402 -15.82 -10.68 -17.88
N GLU A 403 -15.28 -11.28 -18.93
CA GLU A 403 -15.10 -10.63 -20.21
C GLU A 403 -16.47 -10.37 -20.87
N THR A 404 -16.66 -9.15 -21.35
CA THR A 404 -17.90 -8.70 -22.03
C THR A 404 -17.59 -8.22 -23.44
N LYS A 405 -18.57 -8.33 -24.33
CA LYS A 405 -18.43 -7.83 -25.71
C LYS A 405 -18.46 -6.30 -25.76
N GLY A 406 -17.60 -5.73 -26.62
CA GLY A 406 -17.53 -4.27 -26.84
C GLY A 406 -18.86 -3.67 -27.31
N ASP A 407 -19.61 -4.35 -28.18
CA ASP A 407 -20.89 -3.86 -28.69
C ASP A 407 -21.97 -3.69 -27.60
N ASN A 408 -21.94 -4.52 -26.54
CA ASN A 408 -22.93 -4.44 -25.48
C ASN A 408 -22.70 -3.21 -24.60
N ILE A 409 -21.44 -2.87 -24.29
CA ILE A 409 -21.17 -1.63 -23.57
C ILE A 409 -21.44 -0.40 -24.44
N VAL A 410 -21.20 -0.49 -25.75
CA VAL A 410 -21.62 0.53 -26.72
C VAL A 410 -23.14 0.74 -26.65
N HIS A 411 -23.92 -0.33 -26.69
CA HIS A 411 -25.38 -0.27 -26.60
C HIS A 411 -25.85 0.41 -25.30
N VAL A 412 -25.23 0.10 -24.15
CA VAL A 412 -25.52 0.78 -22.88
C VAL A 412 -25.34 2.29 -23.02
N ILE A 413 -24.20 2.75 -23.55
CA ILE A 413 -23.95 4.20 -23.69
C ILE A 413 -24.88 4.84 -24.72
N GLU A 414 -25.29 4.12 -25.77
CA GLU A 414 -26.31 4.60 -26.72
C GLU A 414 -27.65 4.89 -26.02
N GLN A 415 -28.07 4.06 -25.06
CA GLN A 415 -29.35 4.22 -24.35
C GLN A 415 -29.30 5.28 -23.24
N ILE A 416 -28.30 5.21 -22.35
CA ILE A 416 -28.28 6.04 -21.13
C ILE A 416 -27.26 7.18 -21.17
N GLY A 417 -26.40 7.23 -22.19
CA GLY A 417 -25.37 8.27 -22.36
C GLY A 417 -25.85 9.73 -22.21
N PRO A 418 -27.04 10.11 -22.74
CA PRO A 418 -27.53 11.50 -22.66
C PRO A 418 -27.81 12.03 -21.25
N THR A 419 -28.14 11.17 -20.30
CA THR A 419 -28.47 11.55 -18.91
C THR A 419 -27.23 11.51 -17.99
N LEU A 420 -26.21 10.75 -18.37
CA LEU A 420 -25.03 10.52 -17.53
C LEU A 420 -24.23 11.80 -17.23
N GLN A 421 -23.96 11.98 -15.95
CA GLN A 421 -23.04 12.99 -15.40
C GLN A 421 -21.70 12.39 -14.98
N THR A 422 -21.67 11.08 -14.70
CA THR A 422 -20.43 10.36 -14.41
C THR A 422 -20.44 9.00 -15.09
N LEU A 423 -19.40 8.72 -15.87
CA LEU A 423 -19.17 7.44 -16.51
C LEU A 423 -17.83 6.89 -16.02
N SER A 424 -17.82 5.64 -15.56
CA SER A 424 -16.62 4.94 -15.14
C SER A 424 -16.67 3.50 -15.64
N LEU A 425 -15.89 3.21 -16.66
CA LEU A 425 -15.74 1.88 -17.25
C LEU A 425 -14.30 1.42 -16.98
N GLN A 426 -14.11 0.33 -16.26
CA GLN A 426 -12.78 -0.20 -15.97
C GLN A 426 -12.71 -1.65 -16.46
N SER A 427 -11.59 -2.03 -17.07
CA SER A 427 -11.32 -3.40 -17.54
C SER A 427 -12.26 -3.90 -18.64
N PHE A 428 -12.87 -2.99 -19.41
CA PHE A 428 -13.58 -3.34 -20.65
C PHE A 428 -12.57 -3.50 -21.81
N HIS A 429 -11.87 -4.62 -21.81
CA HIS A 429 -10.75 -4.90 -22.73
C HIS A 429 -11.19 -4.99 -24.20
N ALA A 430 -12.37 -5.56 -24.47
CA ALA A 430 -12.92 -5.72 -25.82
C ALA A 430 -13.61 -4.47 -26.39
N ALA A 431 -13.59 -3.33 -25.68
CA ALA A 431 -14.17 -2.10 -26.19
C ALA A 431 -13.25 -1.44 -27.22
N GLU A 432 -13.81 -1.17 -28.40
CA GLU A 432 -13.12 -0.56 -29.54
C GLU A 432 -13.45 0.94 -29.69
N ASP A 433 -12.85 1.59 -30.68
CA ASP A 433 -13.00 3.03 -30.99
C ASP A 433 -14.46 3.51 -31.08
N ARG A 434 -15.37 2.63 -31.52
CA ARG A 434 -16.81 2.91 -31.57
C ARG A 434 -17.38 3.36 -30.21
N LEU A 435 -16.85 2.85 -29.10
CA LEU A 435 -17.27 3.29 -27.77
C LEU A 435 -16.95 4.77 -27.54
N LEU A 436 -15.77 5.22 -27.93
CA LEU A 436 -15.35 6.62 -27.77
C LEU A 436 -16.17 7.56 -28.67
N ASP A 437 -16.47 7.13 -29.90
CA ASP A 437 -17.40 7.85 -30.79
C ASP A 437 -18.81 7.99 -30.19
N VAL A 438 -19.35 6.91 -29.62
CA VAL A 438 -20.67 6.93 -29.00
C VAL A 438 -20.68 7.82 -27.76
N ILE A 439 -19.63 7.79 -26.93
CA ILE A 439 -19.46 8.72 -25.80
C ILE A 439 -19.45 10.17 -26.33
N HIS A 440 -18.71 10.46 -27.39
CA HIS A 440 -18.67 11.79 -28.00
C HIS A 440 -20.06 12.29 -28.40
N ARG A 441 -20.85 11.45 -29.08
CA ARG A 441 -22.16 11.83 -29.62
C ARG A 441 -23.26 11.94 -28.55
N GLN A 442 -23.29 10.98 -27.62
CA GLN A 442 -24.39 10.79 -26.67
C GLN A 442 -24.17 11.53 -25.36
N CYS A 443 -22.95 11.50 -24.82
CA CYS A 443 -22.68 12.08 -23.51
C CYS A 443 -22.41 13.57 -23.61
N ARG A 444 -23.37 14.39 -23.14
CA ARG A 444 -23.30 15.86 -23.20
C ARG A 444 -23.33 16.56 -21.84
N ARG A 445 -23.34 15.78 -20.75
CA ARG A 445 -23.46 16.27 -19.37
C ARG A 445 -22.42 15.67 -18.41
N LEU A 446 -21.42 14.96 -18.95
CA LEU A 446 -20.37 14.34 -18.15
C LEU A 446 -19.51 15.38 -17.46
N SER A 447 -19.32 15.18 -16.16
CA SER A 447 -18.34 15.88 -15.33
C SER A 447 -17.16 14.98 -14.97
N LYS A 448 -17.36 13.67 -15.03
CA LYS A 448 -16.37 12.65 -14.69
C LYS A 448 -16.37 11.55 -15.75
N LEU A 449 -15.20 11.33 -16.33
CA LEU A 449 -14.93 10.21 -17.23
C LEU A 449 -13.81 9.36 -16.63
N ARG A 450 -14.07 8.06 -16.50
CA ARG A 450 -13.03 7.07 -16.28
C ARG A 450 -13.18 5.98 -17.32
N PHE A 451 -12.11 5.71 -18.04
CA PHE A 451 -12.01 4.58 -18.97
C PHE A 451 -10.60 4.01 -18.86
N THR A 452 -10.43 2.89 -18.16
CA THR A 452 -9.10 2.40 -17.76
C THR A 452 -8.88 0.95 -18.16
N GLY A 453 -7.62 0.59 -18.39
CA GLY A 453 -7.22 -0.78 -18.69
C GLY A 453 -7.67 -1.28 -20.07
N ASN A 454 -7.94 -0.38 -21.01
CA ASN A 454 -8.25 -0.75 -22.39
C ASN A 454 -6.96 -0.79 -23.25
N ALA A 455 -6.86 -1.77 -24.14
CA ALA A 455 -5.68 -2.00 -24.96
C ALA A 455 -6.02 -2.11 -26.46
N VAL A 456 -7.13 -1.51 -26.88
CA VAL A 456 -7.65 -1.65 -28.25
C VAL A 456 -7.98 -0.31 -28.87
N CYS A 457 -8.54 0.63 -28.10
CA CYS A 457 -8.86 1.96 -28.61
C CYS A 457 -7.61 2.71 -29.06
N THR A 458 -7.67 3.40 -30.20
CA THR A 458 -6.56 4.15 -30.79
C THR A 458 -6.47 5.58 -30.27
N ASP A 459 -5.30 6.20 -30.36
CA ASP A 459 -5.12 7.63 -30.02
C ASP A 459 -5.95 8.54 -30.93
N LYS A 460 -6.18 8.11 -32.18
CA LYS A 460 -7.09 8.80 -33.10
C LYS A 460 -8.49 8.89 -32.50
N ALA A 461 -9.03 7.81 -31.96
CA ALA A 461 -10.36 7.83 -31.36
C ALA A 461 -10.43 8.66 -30.07
N TYR A 462 -9.35 8.71 -29.26
CA TYR A 462 -9.26 9.67 -28.15
C TYR A 462 -9.22 11.12 -28.64
N THR A 463 -8.48 11.39 -29.72
CA THR A 463 -8.43 12.71 -30.36
C THR A 463 -9.81 13.13 -30.84
N ASP A 464 -10.51 12.25 -31.55
CA ASP A 464 -11.86 12.49 -32.07
C ASP A 464 -12.87 12.67 -30.93
N LEU A 465 -12.74 11.91 -29.83
CA LEU A 465 -13.58 12.08 -28.63
C LEU A 465 -13.52 13.50 -28.07
N PHE A 466 -12.32 14.07 -27.90
CA PHE A 466 -12.18 15.37 -27.23
C PHE A 466 -12.25 16.57 -28.19
N THR A 467 -12.14 16.34 -29.49
CA THR A 467 -12.18 17.41 -30.51
C THR A 467 -13.61 17.84 -30.79
N HIS A 468 -13.92 19.13 -30.59
CA HIS A 468 -15.28 19.69 -30.78
C HIS A 468 -16.39 18.96 -30.00
N TRP A 469 -16.04 18.31 -28.90
CA TRP A 469 -17.04 17.63 -28.08
C TRP A 469 -17.99 18.64 -27.45
N SER A 470 -19.30 18.41 -27.61
CA SER A 470 -20.35 19.31 -27.09
C SER A 470 -20.51 19.22 -25.57
N ASN A 471 -19.81 18.29 -24.91
CA ASN A 471 -19.84 18.13 -23.46
C ASN A 471 -19.12 19.30 -22.77
N PRO A 472 -19.57 19.75 -21.59
CA PRO A 472 -18.80 20.73 -20.83
C PRO A 472 -17.41 20.18 -20.44
N PRO A 473 -16.42 21.05 -20.15
CA PRO A 473 -15.11 20.61 -19.68
C PRO A 473 -15.21 19.66 -18.48
N LEU A 474 -14.48 18.53 -18.56
CA LEU A 474 -14.48 17.52 -17.52
C LEU A 474 -13.79 18.03 -16.25
N VAL A 475 -14.25 17.56 -15.09
CA VAL A 475 -13.67 17.86 -13.77
C VAL A 475 -12.79 16.72 -13.28
N PHE A 476 -13.09 15.48 -13.66
CA PHE A 476 -12.33 14.28 -13.31
C PHE A 476 -12.09 13.45 -14.57
N VAL A 477 -10.84 13.11 -14.83
CA VAL A 477 -10.44 12.26 -15.96
C VAL A 477 -9.47 11.20 -15.46
N ASP A 478 -9.75 9.95 -15.78
CA ASP A 478 -8.89 8.80 -15.48
C ASP A 478 -8.87 7.86 -16.67
N LEU A 479 -7.80 7.98 -17.45
CA LEU A 479 -7.50 7.17 -18.63
C LEU A 479 -6.29 6.27 -18.37
N SER A 480 -6.08 5.90 -17.10
CA SER A 480 -4.92 5.10 -16.72
C SER A 480 -4.93 3.73 -17.40
N SER A 481 -3.72 3.27 -17.72
CA SER A 481 -3.49 1.97 -18.38
C SER A 481 -4.25 1.80 -19.69
N THR A 482 -4.55 2.88 -20.41
CA THR A 482 -4.98 2.80 -21.81
C THR A 482 -3.75 2.80 -22.70
N ARG A 483 -3.35 1.62 -23.19
CA ARG A 483 -2.05 1.43 -23.86
C ARG A 483 -1.99 0.11 -24.62
N ASP A 484 -1.06 0.02 -25.56
CA ASP A 484 -0.64 -1.28 -26.07
C ASP A 484 -0.01 -2.16 -24.96
N VAL A 485 -0.37 -3.43 -24.98
CA VAL A 485 0.09 -4.46 -24.03
C VAL A 485 1.19 -5.34 -24.65
N ASP A 486 1.45 -5.22 -25.95
CA ASP A 486 2.56 -5.91 -26.60
C ASP A 486 3.92 -5.39 -26.10
N ASN A 487 4.59 -6.17 -25.25
CA ASN A 487 5.90 -5.82 -24.72
C ASN A 487 7.04 -6.17 -25.68
N SER A 488 6.76 -6.87 -26.79
CA SER A 488 7.77 -7.17 -27.81
C SER A 488 8.01 -5.99 -28.75
N HIS A 489 7.06 -5.06 -28.84
CA HIS A 489 7.13 -3.85 -29.65
C HIS A 489 7.02 -2.59 -28.76
N PRO A 490 8.10 -2.18 -28.07
CA PRO A 490 8.05 -1.15 -27.03
C PRO A 490 7.63 0.24 -27.53
N ASP A 491 7.83 0.53 -28.80
CA ASP A 491 7.45 1.81 -29.42
C ASP A 491 5.96 1.88 -29.78
N GLY A 492 5.25 0.76 -29.71
CA GLY A 492 3.85 0.61 -30.11
C GLY A 492 3.65 0.58 -31.63
N PRO A 493 2.48 0.13 -32.11
CA PRO A 493 2.15 0.10 -33.54
C PRO A 493 2.22 1.49 -34.18
N ALA A 494 2.27 1.52 -35.52
CA ALA A 494 2.31 2.76 -36.30
C ALA A 494 1.16 3.72 -35.95
N ASP A 495 -0.04 3.17 -35.75
CA ASP A 495 -1.18 3.87 -35.16
C ASP A 495 -1.18 3.63 -33.65
N PRO A 496 -0.89 4.63 -32.80
CA PRO A 496 -0.74 4.40 -31.37
C PRO A 496 -2.03 3.87 -30.72
N ILE A 497 -1.89 2.81 -29.93
CA ILE A 497 -2.98 2.26 -29.12
C ILE A 497 -2.98 2.91 -27.73
N GLY A 498 -4.16 3.28 -27.27
CA GLY A 498 -4.41 3.99 -26.03
C GLY A 498 -4.33 5.51 -26.19
N LEU A 499 -4.36 6.21 -25.05
CA LEU A 499 -4.10 7.65 -25.03
C LEU A 499 -2.62 7.90 -25.33
N ALA A 500 -2.34 8.57 -26.44
CA ALA A 500 -1.01 9.02 -26.84
C ALA A 500 -0.98 10.54 -27.01
N SER A 501 -0.10 11.04 -27.86
CA SER A 501 0.25 12.47 -27.93
C SER A 501 -0.92 13.34 -28.38
N ASP A 502 -1.62 12.98 -29.45
CA ASP A 502 -2.65 13.83 -30.04
C ASP A 502 -3.92 13.81 -29.18
N GLY A 503 -4.30 12.62 -28.68
CA GLY A 503 -5.43 12.46 -27.77
C GLY A 503 -5.22 13.20 -26.45
N PHE A 504 -3.99 13.19 -25.91
CA PHE A 504 -3.66 13.94 -24.70
C PHE A 504 -3.74 15.46 -24.90
N ILE A 505 -3.23 15.96 -26.02
CA ILE A 505 -3.33 17.38 -26.37
C ILE A 505 -4.81 17.78 -26.54
N ALA A 506 -5.61 16.98 -27.26
CA ALA A 506 -7.03 17.22 -27.46
C ALA A 506 -7.81 17.25 -26.14
N LEU A 507 -7.55 16.28 -25.25
CA LEU A 507 -8.11 16.22 -23.90
C LEU A 507 -7.86 17.51 -23.12
N MET A 508 -6.60 17.98 -23.13
CA MET A 508 -6.20 19.15 -22.34
C MET A 508 -6.71 20.45 -22.95
N LYS A 509 -6.82 20.54 -24.29
CA LYS A 509 -7.50 21.67 -24.97
C LYS A 509 -8.98 21.74 -24.59
N HIS A 510 -9.68 20.61 -24.55
CA HIS A 510 -11.10 20.56 -24.20
C HIS A 510 -11.36 20.82 -22.71
N SER A 511 -10.69 20.06 -21.84
CA SER A 511 -11.05 19.98 -20.41
C SER A 511 -10.09 20.70 -19.47
N GLY A 512 -8.85 21.00 -19.88
CA GLY A 512 -7.76 21.40 -18.97
C GLY A 512 -8.07 22.58 -18.05
N SER A 513 -8.93 23.51 -18.48
CA SER A 513 -9.35 24.67 -17.68
C SER A 513 -10.17 24.33 -16.41
N LYS A 514 -10.82 23.16 -16.38
CA LYS A 514 -11.70 22.72 -15.28
C LYS A 514 -11.29 21.40 -14.63
N VAL A 515 -10.40 20.62 -15.23
CA VAL A 515 -9.94 19.34 -14.66
C VAL A 515 -9.30 19.60 -13.29
N ARG A 516 -9.74 18.83 -12.29
CA ARG A 516 -9.22 18.82 -10.92
C ARG A 516 -8.40 17.59 -10.63
N THR A 517 -8.78 16.46 -11.22
CA THR A 517 -8.07 15.19 -11.10
C THR A 517 -7.83 14.62 -12.48
N LEU A 518 -6.57 14.38 -12.82
CA LEU A 518 -6.15 13.77 -14.06
C LEU A 518 -5.25 12.57 -13.75
N ASN A 519 -5.63 11.39 -14.23
CA ASN A 519 -4.79 10.20 -14.16
C ASN A 519 -4.57 9.66 -15.58
N ILE A 520 -3.32 9.73 -16.02
CA ILE A 520 -2.82 9.21 -17.31
C ILE A 520 -1.65 8.25 -17.08
N SER A 521 -1.63 7.61 -15.91
CA SER A 521 -0.59 6.65 -15.59
C SER A 521 -0.57 5.51 -16.60
N SER A 522 0.64 5.07 -16.95
CA SER A 522 0.90 4.02 -17.95
C SER A 522 0.44 4.32 -19.38
N CYS A 523 0.06 5.55 -19.74
CA CYS A 523 -0.22 5.91 -21.14
C CYS A 523 1.10 6.10 -21.92
N ARG A 524 1.72 5.00 -22.36
CA ARG A 524 3.15 4.92 -22.75
C ARG A 524 3.57 5.80 -23.92
N HIS A 525 2.66 6.11 -24.85
CA HIS A 525 2.99 6.75 -26.13
C HIS A 525 2.78 8.28 -26.11
N ILE A 526 2.66 8.88 -24.92
CA ILE A 526 2.67 10.34 -24.78
C ILE A 526 4.13 10.84 -24.86
N SER A 527 4.42 11.54 -25.95
CA SER A 527 5.74 12.07 -26.24
C SER A 527 6.13 13.22 -25.31
N HIS A 528 7.44 13.47 -25.22
CA HIS A 528 7.97 14.62 -24.47
C HIS A 528 7.43 15.95 -25.01
N SER A 529 7.40 16.11 -26.35
CA SER A 529 6.85 17.31 -27.00
C SER A 529 5.36 17.53 -26.73
N ALA A 530 4.56 16.47 -26.57
CA ALA A 530 3.17 16.59 -26.17
C ALA A 530 3.04 17.12 -24.73
N PHE A 531 3.87 16.64 -23.80
CA PHE A 531 3.93 17.21 -22.45
C PHE A 531 4.37 18.68 -22.45
N GLU A 532 5.35 19.06 -23.28
CA GLU A 532 5.76 20.46 -23.45
C GLU A 532 4.65 21.33 -24.03
N THR A 533 3.88 20.80 -24.99
CA THR A 533 2.75 21.51 -25.59
C THR A 533 1.64 21.74 -24.56
N VAL A 534 1.35 20.75 -23.72
CA VAL A 534 0.32 20.82 -22.68
C VAL A 534 0.76 21.70 -21.52
N PHE A 535 1.97 21.50 -20.97
CA PHE A 535 2.47 22.20 -19.77
C PHE A 535 3.51 23.29 -20.09
N GLY A 536 3.46 23.83 -21.30
CA GLY A 536 4.40 24.87 -21.76
C GLY A 536 4.26 26.19 -21.03
N SER A 537 5.11 27.16 -21.35
CA SER A 537 5.17 28.45 -20.64
C SER A 537 3.91 29.31 -20.74
N GLU A 538 3.03 29.03 -21.70
CA GLU A 538 1.84 29.84 -21.99
C GLU A 538 0.54 29.23 -21.43
N THR A 539 0.58 28.00 -20.91
CA THR A 539 -0.61 27.30 -20.44
C THR A 539 -0.76 27.37 -18.93
N VAL A 540 -2.00 27.56 -18.46
CA VAL A 540 -2.33 27.56 -17.03
C VAL A 540 -3.56 26.71 -16.78
N TYR A 541 -3.45 25.75 -15.87
CA TYR A 541 -4.50 24.85 -15.42
C TYR A 541 -4.89 25.18 -13.97
N PRO A 542 -5.78 26.17 -13.76
CA PRO A 542 -5.99 26.77 -12.43
C PRO A 542 -6.69 25.86 -11.44
N GLN A 543 -7.30 24.75 -11.89
CA GLN A 543 -8.09 23.86 -11.04
C GLN A 543 -7.44 22.50 -10.80
N LEU A 544 -6.35 22.16 -11.49
CA LEU A 544 -5.72 20.84 -11.39
C LEU A 544 -5.07 20.68 -10.00
N LYS A 545 -5.57 19.70 -9.23
CA LYS A 545 -5.16 19.43 -7.84
C LYS A 545 -4.41 18.13 -7.70
N ASP A 546 -4.83 17.10 -8.42
CA ASP A 546 -4.26 15.77 -8.37
C ASP A 546 -3.91 15.33 -9.80
N LEU A 547 -2.62 15.11 -10.06
CA LEU A 547 -2.12 14.63 -11.34
C LEU A 547 -1.32 13.34 -11.13
N ASP A 548 -1.66 12.29 -11.88
CA ASP A 548 -0.90 11.04 -11.91
C ASP A 548 -0.36 10.79 -13.32
N ILE A 549 0.96 10.84 -13.43
CA ILE A 549 1.77 10.61 -14.63
C ILE A 549 2.71 9.42 -14.42
N SER A 550 2.36 8.48 -13.54
CA SER A 550 3.21 7.33 -13.26
C SER A 550 3.46 6.50 -14.52
N PHE A 551 4.64 5.88 -14.59
CA PHE A 551 5.11 5.06 -15.71
C PHE A 551 5.26 5.81 -17.05
N GLN A 552 5.45 7.14 -17.00
CA GLN A 552 5.79 7.96 -18.16
C GLN A 552 7.31 8.07 -18.30
N SER A 553 7.90 7.26 -19.18
CA SER A 553 9.36 7.18 -19.38
C SER A 553 9.96 8.43 -20.05
N THR A 554 9.11 9.25 -20.67
CA THR A 554 9.46 10.52 -21.32
C THR A 554 9.64 11.67 -20.33
N VAL A 555 9.00 11.61 -19.15
CA VAL A 555 8.95 12.70 -18.17
C VAL A 555 10.28 12.84 -17.42
N ASP A 556 10.91 14.01 -17.58
CA ASP A 556 12.15 14.42 -16.93
C ASP A 556 11.93 15.55 -15.89
N ASP A 557 13.00 16.01 -15.26
CA ASP A 557 12.95 17.10 -14.28
C ASP A 557 12.42 18.42 -14.88
N TYR A 558 12.69 18.68 -16.15
CA TYR A 558 12.20 19.87 -16.85
C TYR A 558 10.68 19.84 -16.97
N LEU A 559 10.10 18.75 -17.46
CA LEU A 559 8.65 18.59 -17.60
C LEU A 559 7.93 18.67 -16.26
N VAL A 560 8.49 18.08 -15.19
CA VAL A 560 7.87 18.20 -13.86
C VAL A 560 7.84 19.65 -13.37
N ASN A 561 8.91 20.42 -13.62
CA ASN A 561 8.93 21.85 -13.29
C ASN A 561 7.92 22.65 -14.12
N CYS A 562 7.73 22.30 -15.39
CA CYS A 562 6.71 22.87 -16.26
C CYS A 562 5.29 22.59 -15.75
N ILE A 563 5.02 21.36 -15.29
CA ILE A 563 3.75 20.99 -14.63
C ILE A 563 3.50 21.88 -13.40
N PHE A 564 4.49 22.06 -12.53
CA PHE A 564 4.34 22.90 -11.35
C PHE A 564 4.05 24.37 -11.67
N LYS A 565 4.67 24.92 -12.71
CA LYS A 565 4.39 26.29 -13.17
C LYS A 565 2.98 26.42 -13.75
N SER A 566 2.57 25.44 -14.54
CA SER A 566 1.27 25.42 -15.22
C SER A 566 0.10 25.18 -14.25
N CYS A 567 0.34 24.52 -13.12
CA CYS A 567 -0.71 24.03 -12.22
C CYS A 567 -0.62 24.68 -10.81
N PRO A 568 -1.06 25.94 -10.63
CA PRO A 568 -0.89 26.66 -9.37
C PRO A 568 -1.70 26.07 -8.19
N ALA A 569 -2.77 25.32 -8.48
CA ALA A 569 -3.61 24.67 -7.46
C ALA A 569 -3.19 23.22 -7.15
N LEU A 570 -2.08 22.75 -7.71
CA LEU A 570 -1.64 21.36 -7.56
C LEU A 570 -1.34 21.05 -6.10
N LYS A 571 -1.87 19.93 -5.62
CA LYS A 571 -1.66 19.42 -4.26
C LYS A 571 -0.93 18.09 -4.26
N ARG A 572 -1.13 17.28 -5.29
CA ARG A 572 -0.52 15.96 -5.43
C ARG A 572 -0.06 15.74 -6.86
N LEU A 573 1.20 15.39 -7.02
CA LEU A 573 1.76 14.86 -8.25
C LEU A 573 2.28 13.45 -7.98
N THR A 574 1.76 12.47 -8.69
CA THR A 574 2.25 11.09 -8.65
C THR A 574 3.05 10.82 -9.92
N ALA A 575 4.34 10.48 -9.75
CA ALA A 575 5.29 10.23 -10.83
C ALA A 575 6.09 8.95 -10.53
N PHE A 576 5.41 7.87 -10.12
CA PHE A 576 6.06 6.58 -9.89
C PHE A 576 6.69 6.08 -11.19
N ALA A 577 7.87 5.47 -11.09
CA ALA A 577 8.61 4.91 -12.24
C ALA A 577 8.91 5.92 -13.38
N CYS A 578 8.91 7.22 -13.10
CA CYS A 578 9.40 8.26 -14.02
C CYS A 578 10.91 8.46 -13.82
N PHE A 579 11.72 7.53 -14.34
CA PHE A 579 13.15 7.41 -13.99
C PHE A 579 14.05 8.58 -14.42
N LYS A 580 13.57 9.46 -15.31
CA LYS A 580 14.28 10.69 -15.73
C LYS A 580 13.99 11.87 -14.80
N ALA A 581 12.97 11.80 -13.94
CA ALA A 581 12.65 12.82 -12.93
C ALA A 581 13.38 12.51 -11.61
N ARG A 582 14.59 13.04 -11.44
CA ARG A 582 15.50 12.73 -10.32
C ARG A 582 15.64 13.89 -9.35
N ASP A 583 15.90 15.09 -9.84
CA ASP A 583 16.29 16.25 -9.03
C ASP A 583 15.25 17.38 -9.06
N VAL A 584 13.96 17.02 -9.14
CA VAL A 584 12.85 18.00 -9.09
C VAL A 584 12.81 18.78 -7.77
N HIS A 585 12.76 20.11 -7.87
CA HIS A 585 12.44 21.00 -6.76
C HIS A 585 10.92 21.11 -6.55
N VAL A 586 10.42 20.57 -5.44
CA VAL A 586 8.98 20.51 -5.17
C VAL A 586 8.49 21.81 -4.50
N PRO A 587 7.48 22.50 -5.05
CA PRO A 587 6.90 23.69 -4.43
C PRO A 587 6.27 23.40 -3.07
N VAL A 588 6.22 24.42 -2.22
CA VAL A 588 5.61 24.31 -0.89
C VAL A 588 4.13 23.95 -1.00
N GLY A 589 3.71 22.93 -0.25
CA GLY A 589 2.32 22.47 -0.22
C GLY A 589 1.96 21.41 -1.26
N VAL A 590 2.89 21.02 -2.13
CA VAL A 590 2.69 19.96 -3.14
C VAL A 590 3.31 18.64 -2.64
N ALA A 591 2.54 17.55 -2.68
CA ALA A 591 3.01 16.20 -2.43
C ALA A 591 3.49 15.55 -3.74
N LEU A 592 4.80 15.39 -3.90
CA LEU A 592 5.37 14.61 -5.01
C LEU A 592 5.59 13.15 -4.57
N LEU A 593 4.86 12.21 -5.15
CA LEU A 593 5.01 10.77 -4.95
C LEU A 593 5.88 10.21 -6.08
N ARG A 594 6.97 9.51 -5.74
CA ARG A 594 7.95 8.93 -6.67
C ARG A 594 8.15 7.45 -6.42
#